data_AF-A0A1L5P2U6-F1
#
_entry.id   AF-A0A1L5P2U6-F1
#
_cell.length_a   1.000
_cell.length_b   1.000
_cell.length_c   1.000
_cell.angle_alpha   90.00
_cell.angle_beta   90.00
_cell.angle_gamma   90.00
#
_symmetry.space_group_name_H-M   'P 1'
#
loop_
_entity.id
_entity.type
_entity.pdbx_description
1 polymer ?
#
loop_
_entity_poly.entity_id
_entity_poly.type
_entity_poly.pdbx_seq_one_letter_code
_entity_poly.pdbx_strand_id
1 'polypeptide(L)'
;MDHRLNHYIEITSRIRSGRRFCEFIASGGTVWDQPAGSPWRNVTSEVMERERRNVAELERIRLRLYPDLAAEDASPPLYNSH
;
A
#
# COMPACT_ATOMS: atom_id res chain seq x y z
N MET A 1 18.22 11.54 -11.68
CA MET A 1 17.22 10.46 -11.59
C MET A 1 15.98 10.86 -12.37
N ASP A 2 15.41 9.92 -13.12
CA ASP A 2 14.14 10.13 -13.83
C ASP A 2 13.00 10.34 -12.83
N HIS A 3 12.35 11.51 -12.89
CA HIS A 3 11.25 11.87 -12.00
C HIS A 3 10.05 10.93 -12.17
N ARG A 4 9.86 10.37 -13.37
CA ARG A 4 8.82 9.39 -13.68
C ARG A 4 9.02 8.10 -12.90
N LEU A 5 10.25 7.56 -12.93
CA LEU A 5 10.64 6.35 -12.21
C LEU A 5 10.58 6.54 -10.69
N ASN A 6 11.03 7.69 -10.19
CA ASN A 6 10.97 7.98 -8.75
C ASN A 6 9.53 7.98 -8.22
N HIS A 7 8.60 8.61 -8.95
CA HIS A 7 7.18 8.62 -8.56
C HIS A 7 6.54 7.23 -8.69
N TYR A 8 6.94 6.42 -9.69
CA TYR A 8 6.52 5.01 -9.77
C TYR A 8 6.93 4.21 -8.53
N ILE A 9 8.19 4.37 -8.11
CA ILE A 9 8.75 3.70 -6.92
C ILE A 9 8.00 4.16 -5.67
N GLU A 10 7.72 5.46 -5.54
CA GLU A 10 6.96 6.01 -4.43
C GLU A 10 5.57 5.38 -4.30
N ILE A 11 4.78 5.37 -5.39
CA ILE A 11 3.43 4.78 -5.41
C ILE A 11 3.51 3.28 -5.09
N THR A 12 4.41 2.54 -5.73
CA THR A 12 4.56 1.09 -5.50
C THR A 12 4.97 0.79 -4.07
N SER A 13 5.85 1.59 -3.48
CA SER A 13 6.26 1.44 -2.08
C SER A 13 5.10 1.71 -1.13
N ARG A 14 4.25 2.71 -1.43
CA ARG A 14 3.07 3.01 -0.61
C ARG A 14 2.00 1.94 -0.70
N ILE A 15 1.78 1.36 -1.89
CA ILE A 15 0.92 0.17 -2.07
C ILE A 15 1.43 -1.00 -1.21
N ARG A 16 2.73 -1.32 -1.30
CA ARG A 16 3.34 -2.42 -0.52
C ARG A 16 3.20 -2.18 0.99
N SER A 17 3.47 -0.95 1.45
CA SER A 17 3.32 -0.58 2.86
C SER A 17 1.87 -0.73 3.34
N GLY A 18 0.89 -0.21 2.59
CA GLY A 18 -0.53 -0.33 2.95
C GLY A 18 -1.02 -1.78 2.99
N ARG A 19 -0.56 -2.63 2.06
CA ARG A 19 -0.84 -4.08 2.08
C ARG A 19 -0.25 -4.75 3.33
N ARG A 20 1.03 -4.50 3.65
CA ARG A 20 1.69 -5.02 4.87
C ARG A 20 0.99 -4.55 6.14
N PHE A 21 0.51 -3.32 6.17
CA PHE A 21 -0.26 -2.80 7.28
C PHE A 21 -1.60 -3.52 7.45
N CYS A 22 -2.31 -3.78 6.35
CA CYS A 22 -3.53 -4.58 6.39
C CYS A 22 -3.27 -6.03 6.85
N GLU A 23 -2.16 -6.64 6.41
CA GLU A 23 -1.71 -7.96 6.88
C GLU A 23 -1.43 -7.96 8.38
N PHE A 24 -0.75 -6.93 8.90
CA PHE A 24 -0.51 -6.76 10.33
C PHE A 24 -1.84 -6.77 11.12
N ILE A 25 -2.83 -5.98 10.70
CA ILE A 25 -4.15 -5.98 11.35
C ILE A 25 -4.82 -7.36 11.25
N ALA A 26 -4.78 -7.99 10.07
CA ALA A 26 -5.35 -9.31 9.86
C ALA A 26 -4.70 -10.40 10.74
N SER A 27 -3.42 -10.24 11.09
CA SER A 27 -2.70 -11.12 12.02
C SER A 27 -3.00 -10.85 13.51
N GLY A 28 -3.94 -9.96 13.82
CA GLY A 28 -4.33 -9.61 15.18
C GLY A 28 -3.73 -8.30 15.70
N GLY A 29 -3.02 -7.55 14.84
CA GLY A 29 -2.56 -6.21 15.17
C GLY A 29 -3.73 -5.25 15.42
N THR A 30 -3.59 -4.38 16.42
CA THR A 30 -4.63 -3.38 16.76
C THR A 30 -4.08 -1.97 16.68
N VAL A 31 -4.94 -1.04 16.29
CA VAL A 31 -4.64 0.39 16.23
C VAL A 31 -5.54 1.12 17.22
N TRP A 32 -4.91 1.93 18.06
CA TRP A 32 -5.58 2.77 19.04
C TRP A 32 -5.28 4.23 18.74
N ASP A 33 -6.28 5.07 18.91
CA ASP A 33 -6.22 6.51 18.70
C ASP A 33 -6.60 7.22 20.00
N GLN A 34 -5.90 8.32 20.30
CA GLN A 34 -6.20 9.18 21.44
C GLN A 34 -6.26 10.63 20.98
N PRO A 35 -7.44 11.11 20.58
CA PRO A 35 -7.65 12.53 20.38
C PRO A 35 -7.37 13.31 21.66
N ALA A 36 -6.90 14.55 21.52
CA ALA A 36 -6.60 15.40 22.68
C ALA A 36 -7.81 15.52 23.61
N GLY A 37 -7.60 15.21 24.89
CA GLY A 37 -8.65 15.24 25.92
C GLY A 37 -9.67 14.09 25.85
N SER A 38 -9.44 13.07 25.00
CA SER A 38 -10.31 11.89 24.89
C SER A 38 -9.64 10.62 25.43
N PRO A 39 -10.41 9.61 25.87
CA PRO A 39 -9.88 8.28 26.15
C PRO A 39 -9.33 7.61 24.89
N TRP A 40 -8.43 6.64 25.08
CA TRP A 40 -7.99 5.75 24.00
C TRP A 40 -9.19 5.00 23.42
N ARG A 41 -9.32 5.00 22.10
CA ARG A 41 -10.34 4.23 21.37
C ARG A 41 -9.68 3.27 20.38
N ASN A 42 -10.21 2.06 20.28
CA ASN A 42 -9.80 1.10 19.28
C ASN A 42 -10.40 1.51 17.92
N VAL A 43 -9.55 1.84 16.96
CA VAL A 43 -9.92 2.28 15.61
C VAL A 43 -9.49 1.28 14.54
N THR A 44 -9.14 0.06 14.93
CA THR A 44 -8.55 -0.96 14.05
C THR A 44 -9.37 -1.16 12.78
N SER A 45 -10.69 -1.37 12.89
CA SER A 45 -11.57 -1.58 11.74
C SER A 45 -11.67 -0.36 10.83
N GLU A 46 -11.78 0.85 11.41
CA GLU A 46 -11.86 2.11 10.67
C GLU A 46 -10.59 2.34 9.85
N VAL A 47 -9.43 2.13 10.48
CA VAL A 47 -8.13 2.33 9.85
C VAL A 47 -7.85 1.25 8.81
N MET A 48 -8.24 -0.01 9.05
CA MET A 48 -8.13 -1.09 8.06
C MET A 48 -8.92 -0.77 6.79
N GLU A 49 -10.18 -0.34 6.94
CA GLU A 49 -11.04 -0.02 5.79
C GLU A 49 -10.54 1.22 5.03
N ARG A 50 -10.03 2.23 5.74
CA ARG A 50 -9.40 3.38 5.11
C ARG A 50 -8.16 2.96 4.30
N GLU A 51 -7.30 2.12 4.87
CA GLU A 51 -6.07 1.71 4.21
C GLU A 51 -6.33 0.84 2.98
N ARG A 52 -7.31 -0.08 3.05
CA ARG A 52 -7.74 -0.87 1.89
C ARG A 52 -8.21 0.01 0.73
N ARG A 53 -9.01 1.04 1.01
CA ARG A 53 -9.47 2.00 -0.01
C ARG A 53 -8.31 2.80 -0.60
N ASN A 54 -7.37 3.25 0.24
CA ASN A 54 -6.18 3.96 -0.21
C ASN A 54 -5.32 3.11 -1.15
N VAL A 55 -5.06 1.85 -0.76
CA VAL A 55 -4.29 0.90 -1.57
C VAL A 55 -4.96 0.65 -2.92
N ALA A 56 -6.28 0.38 -2.93
CA ALA A 56 -7.02 0.14 -4.16
C ALA A 56 -6.98 1.35 -5.11
N GLU A 57 -7.06 2.57 -4.57
CA GLU A 57 -6.97 3.78 -5.38
C GLU A 57 -5.55 4.00 -5.93
N LEU A 58 -4.51 3.78 -5.12
CA LEU A 58 -3.13 3.86 -5.58
C LEU A 58 -2.82 2.82 -6.67
N GLU A 59 -3.40 1.62 -6.59
CA GLU A 59 -3.28 0.60 -7.63
C GLU A 59 -3.89 1.07 -8.95
N ARG A 60 -5.07 1.68 -8.93
CA ARG A 60 -5.71 2.28 -10.11
C ARG A 60 -4.88 3.42 -10.70
N ILE A 61 -4.37 4.31 -9.86
CA ILE A 61 -3.50 5.42 -10.25
C ILE A 61 -2.23 4.88 -10.91
N ARG A 62 -1.58 3.88 -10.29
CA ARG A 62 -0.37 3.25 -10.84
C ARG A 62 -0.61 2.66 -12.22
N LEU A 63 -1.69 1.90 -12.39
CA LEU A 63 -2.04 1.29 -13.69
C LEU A 63 -2.31 2.35 -14.77
N ARG A 64 -2.94 3.46 -14.41
CA ARG A 64 -3.26 4.54 -15.35
C ARG A 64 -2.02 5.34 -15.78
N LEU A 65 -1.12 5.63 -14.84
CA LEU A 65 0.04 6.49 -15.08
C LEU A 65 1.27 5.72 -15.62
N TYR A 66 1.38 4.44 -15.28
CA TYR A 66 2.55 3.61 -15.57
C TYR A 66 2.18 2.23 -16.12
N PRO A 67 1.39 2.17 -17.21
CA PRO A 67 0.93 0.89 -17.75
C PRO A 67 2.07 -0.02 -18.22
N ASP A 68 3.15 0.56 -18.75
CA ASP A 68 4.38 -0.09 -19.17
C ASP A 68 5.13 -0.73 -17.99
N LEU A 69 5.37 0.05 -16.94
CA LEU A 69 6.12 -0.42 -15.76
C LEU A 69 5.29 -1.40 -14.90
N ALA A 70 3.98 -1.19 -14.82
CA ALA A 70 3.09 -2.06 -14.05
C ALA A 70 2.95 -3.46 -14.67
N ALA A 71 3.07 -3.59 -15.99
CA ALA A 71 3.05 -4.88 -16.69
C ALA A 71 4.35 -5.69 -16.44
N GLU A 72 5.49 -5.01 -16.33
CA GLU A 72 6.77 -5.63 -15.97
C GLU A 72 6.75 -6.18 -14.53
N ASP A 73 6.21 -5.41 -13.57
CA ASP A 73 6.07 -5.85 -12.17
C ASP A 73 5.11 -7.04 -11.99
N ALA A 74 4.15 -7.22 -12.92
CA ALA A 74 3.19 -8.33 -12.90
C ALA A 74 3.73 -9.60 -13.57
N SER A 75 4.80 -9.48 -14.34
CA SER A 75 5.51 -10.61 -14.91
C SER A 75 6.54 -11.08 -13.87
N PRO A 76 6.43 -12.31 -13.32
CA PRO A 76 7.54 -12.85 -12.54
C PRO A 76 8.80 -12.77 -13.41
N PRO A 77 9.97 -12.36 -12.87
CA PRO A 77 11.17 -12.34 -13.67
C PRO A 77 11.41 -13.76 -14.18
N LEU A 78 11.22 -13.96 -15.49
CA LEU A 78 11.52 -15.20 -16.21
C LEU A 78 13.04 -15.39 -16.37
N TYR A 79 13.83 -14.95 -15.39
CA TYR A 79 15.27 -15.17 -15.37
C TYR A 79 15.60 -16.37 -14.48
N ASN A 80 15.59 -17.51 -15.17
CA ASN A 80 16.45 -18.68 -15.05
C ASN A 80 17.27 -18.82 -13.76
N SER A 81 17.05 -19.97 -13.11
CA SER A 81 18.08 -20.72 -12.41
C SER A 81 19.36 -20.79 -13.24
N HIS A 82 20.46 -20.27 -12.70
CA HIS A 82 21.81 -20.64 -13.07
C HIS A 82 22.69 -20.64 -11.83
#